data_AF-A0A2V6T7Q5-F1
#
_entry.id   AF-A0A2V6T7Q5-F1
#
_cell.length_a   1.000
_cell.length_b   1.000
_cell.length_c   1.000
_cell.angle_alpha   90.00
_cell.angle_beta   90.00
_cell.angle_gamma   90.00
#
_symmetry.space_group_name_H-M   'P 1'
#
loop_
_entity.id
_entity.type
_entity.pdbx_description
1 polymer ?
#
loop_
_entity_poly.entity_id
_entity_poly.type
_entity_poly.pdbx_seq_one_letter_code
_entity_poly.pdbx_strand_id
1 'polypeptide(L)' 'MSQKGVPFVEKNVGRDPQAREELMAIGMTSLPVIIIGETRLAGFNPAKIDEALAQAQS' A
#
# COMPACT_ATOMS: atom_id res chain seq x y z
N MET A 1 -9.71 -0.56 0.19
CA MET A 1 -9.67 -1.65 1.19
C MET A 1 -10.94 -1.69 2.04
N SER A 2 -11.25 -0.69 2.87
CA SER A 2 -12.46 -0.69 3.74
C SER A 2 -13.77 -0.93 2.97
N GLN A 3 -13.98 -0.24 1.85
CA GLN A 3 -15.18 -0.42 1.01
C GLN A 3 -15.27 -1.80 0.34
N LYS A 4 -14.14 -2.52 0.22
CA LYS A 4 -14.06 -3.86 -0.37
C LYS A 4 -14.04 -4.96 0.70
N GLY A 5 -14.20 -4.60 1.98
CA GLY A 5 -14.14 -5.55 3.10
C GLY A 5 -12.76 -6.20 3.30
N VAL A 6 -11.70 -5.65 2.68
CA VAL A 6 -10.36 -6.22 2.75
C VAL A 6 -9.67 -5.69 4.01
N PRO A 7 -9.20 -6.55 4.93
CA PRO A 7 -8.44 -6.11 6.10
C PRO A 7 -7.10 -5.50 5.66
N PHE A 8 -6.70 -4.40 6.29
CA PHE A 8 -5.45 -3.71 5.99
C PHE A 8 -4.93 -3.00 7.24
N VAL A 9 -3.64 -2.66 7.21
CA VAL A 9 -3.00 -1.83 8.23
C VAL A 9 -2.72 -0.47 7.61
N GLU A 10 -3.15 0.60 8.30
CA GLU A 10 -2.79 1.96 7.93
C GLU A 10 -1.54 2.39 8.70
N LYS A 11 -0.53 2.88 7.98
CA LYS A 11 0.69 3.44 8.56
C LYS A 11 0.83 4.91 8.16
N ASN A 12 0.92 5.80 9.15
CA ASN A 12 1.06 7.23 8.92
C ASN A 12 2.53 7.66 9.03
N VAL A 13 3.23 7.79 7.91
CA VAL A 13 4.66 8.14 7.87
C VAL A 13 5.00 9.55 8.37
N GLY A 14 3.99 10.41 8.58
CA GLY A 14 4.19 11.72 9.19
C GLY A 14 4.15 11.70 10.73
N ARG A 15 3.63 10.61 11.31
CA ARG A 15 3.51 10.43 12.77
C ARG A 15 4.32 9.24 13.30
N ASP A 16 4.65 8.29 12.43
CA ASP A 16 5.38 7.08 12.74
C ASP A 16 6.74 7.09 11.99
N PRO A 17 7.85 7.36 12.72
CA PRO A 17 9.19 7.32 12.14
C PRO A 17 9.56 5.95 11.56
N GLN A 18 9.10 4.85 12.16
CA GLN A 18 9.37 3.51 11.66
C GLN A 18 8.66 3.27 10.32
N ALA A 19 7.42 3.71 10.18
CA ALA A 19 6.72 3.66 8.90
C ALA A 19 7.44 4.48 7.81
N ARG A 20 8.07 5.61 8.18
CA ARG A 20 8.89 6.41 7.27
C ARG A 20 10.17 5.67 6.86
N GLU A 21 10.85 5.01 7.80
CA GLU A 21 12.02 4.18 7.50
C GLU A 21 11.68 3.01 6.58
N GLU A 22 10.56 2.30 6.85
CA GLU A 22 10.07 1.23 5.99
C GLU A 22 9.80 1.74 4.56
N LEU A 23 9.14 2.90 4.41
CA LEU A 23 8.88 3.53 3.11
C LEU A 23 10.18 3.80 2.33
N MET A 24 11.21 4.30 3.02
CA MET A 24 12.51 4.58 2.40
C MET A 24 13.26 3.28 2.03
N ALA A 25 13.19 2.26 2.90
CA ALA A 25 13.79 0.95 2.66
C ALA A 25 13.20 0.23 1.43
N ILE A 26 11.92 0.46 1.14
CA ILE A 26 11.26 -0.07 -0.06
C ILE A 26 11.49 0.78 -1.33
N GLY A 27 12.30 1.84 -1.24
CA GLY A 27 12.67 2.71 -2.37
C GLY A 27 11.55 3.63 -2.86
N MET A 28 10.50 3.84 -2.04
CA MET A 28 9.37 4.69 -2.43
C MET A 28 9.49 6.07 -1.80
N THR A 29 9.13 7.10 -2.56
CA THR A 29 9.29 8.50 -2.15
C THR A 29 8.00 9.31 -2.26
N SER A 30 6.97 8.77 -2.92
CA SER A 30 5.68 9.42 -3.15
C SER A 30 4.58 8.74 -2.34
N LEU A 31 3.67 9.54 -1.78
CA LEU A 31 2.51 9.07 -1.01
C LEU A 31 1.20 9.37 -1.78
N PRO A 32 0.13 8.61 -1.55
CA PRO A 32 0.08 7.39 -0.73
C PRO A 32 0.82 6.21 -1.38
N VAL A 33 1.31 5.28 -0.57
CA VAL A 33 1.82 3.98 -1.03
C VAL A 33 0.86 2.89 -0.56
N ILE A 34 0.51 1.99 -1.47
CA ILE A 34 -0.34 0.84 -1.20
C ILE A 34 0.46 -0.42 -1.52
N ILE A 35 0.58 -1.32 -0.56
CA ILE A 35 1.30 -2.59 -0.72
C ILE A 35 0.27 -3.71 -0.60
N ILE A 36 0.20 -4.58 -1.62
CA ILE A 36 -0.75 -5.69 -1.70
C ILE A 36 0.05 -6.92 -2.16
N GLY A 37 0.29 -7.86 -1.25
CA GLY A 37 1.22 -8.96 -1.50
C GLY A 37 2.60 -8.44 -1.89
N GLU A 38 3.08 -8.85 -3.06
CA GLU A 38 4.36 -8.39 -3.64
C GLU A 38 4.22 -7.09 -4.44
N THR A 39 2.99 -6.65 -4.73
CA THR A 39 2.73 -5.48 -5.56
C THR A 39 2.82 -4.19 -4.73
N ARG A 40 3.58 -3.22 -5.24
CA ARG A 40 3.74 -1.89 -4.66
C ARG A 40 3.18 -0.85 -5.61
N LEU A 41 2.22 -0.06 -5.15
CA LEU A 41 1.55 0.98 -5.92
C LEU A 41 1.84 2.35 -5.31
N ALA A 42 2.30 3.29 -6.13
CA ALA A 42 2.35 4.71 -5.78
C ALA A 42 1.06 5.40 -6.24
N GLY A 43 0.48 6.21 -5.36
CA GLY A 43 -0.77 6.92 -5.62
C GLY A 43 -2.01 6.03 -5.51
N PHE A 44 -3.16 6.62 -5.84
CA PHE A 44 -4.45 5.92 -5.80
C PHE A 44 -4.95 5.63 -7.21
N ASN A 45 -4.89 4.36 -7.63
CA ASN A 45 -5.44 3.89 -8.90
C ASN A 45 -6.34 2.66 -8.64
N PRO A 46 -7.67 2.82 -8.68
CA PRO A 46 -8.61 1.73 -8.39
C PRO A 46 -8.41 0.48 -9.25
N ALA A 47 -8.14 0.64 -10.55
CA ALA A 47 -7.96 -0.49 -11.46
C ALA A 47 -6.72 -1.33 -11.07
N LYS A 48 -5.58 -0.68 -10.82
CA LYS A 48 -4.36 -1.37 -10.38
C LYS A 48 -4.49 -2.01 -9.00
N ILE A 49 -5.26 -1.40 -8.10
CA ILE A 49 -5.56 -1.97 -6.78
C ILE A 49 -6.38 -3.27 -6.95
N ASP A 50 -7.36 -3.27 -7.84
CA ASP A 50 -8.21 -4.43 -8.09
C ASP A 50 -7.45 -5.57 -8.75
N GLU A 51 -6.57 -5.26 -9.72
CA GLU A 51 -5.64 -6.23 -10.30
C GLU A 51 -4.73 -6.85 -9.23
N ALA A 52 -4.10 -6.02 -8.40
CA ALA A 52 -3.20 -6.50 -7.35
C ALA A 52 -3.93 -7.33 -6.28
N LEU A 53 -5.16 -6.98 -5.93
CA LEU A 53 -6.00 -7.77 -5.03
C LEU A 53 -6.33 -9.14 -5.63
N ALA A 54 -6.71 -9.20 -6.91
CA ALA A 54 -7.01 -10.46 -7.58
C ALA A 54 -5.77 -11.38 -7.62
N GLN A 55 -4.59 -10.81 -7.90
CA GLN A 55 -3.33 -11.55 -7.90
C GLN A 55 -2.96 -12.09 -6.51
N ALA A 56 -3.18 -11.31 -5.45
CA ALA A 56 -2.85 -11.72 -4.08
C ALA A 56 -3.80 -12.79 -3.49
N GLN A 57 -4.96 -13.00 -4.10
CA GLN A 57 -5.97 -13.98 -3.69
C GLN A 57 -5.93 -15.28 -4.50
N SER A 58 -5.07 -15.36 -5.51
CA SER A 58 -4.88 -16.52 -6.39
C SER A 58 -3.81 -17.45 -5.83
#